data_AF-A0A0Q9TLS5-F1
#
_entry.id   AF-A0A0Q9TLS5-F1
#
_cell.length_a   1.000
_cell.length_b   1.000
_cell.length_c   1.000
_cell.angle_alpha   90.00
_cell.angle_beta   90.00
_cell.angle_gamma   90.00
#
_symmetry.space_group_name_H-M   'P 1'
#
loop_
_entity.id
_entity.type
_entity.pdbx_description
1 polymer ?
#
loop_
_entity_poly.entity_id
_entity_poly.type
_entity_poly.pdbx_seq_one_letter_code
_entity_poly.pdbx_strand_id
1 'polypeptide(L)'
;MKRTVRSVTVLAATTATLVAVPLVATAHAAEAGAADRARDYTVSARLNKSVVTVGEDVVKVRGKVKPRAAGQKVELQQRLDGARRWRPSGSAKIKKSGEYLLQDKPSVSGTREYRVVKPAADGIGKGMSKTLEVTVYAWERLAARTPGVYDNVGLNTDVAIGARSYPYSITIGMPSAKGGSGYVEYTLGRLCTSLRTTYALSDYSFSGSSGSVTLVLDNVPTVHVPLVVGQVVESTTSLEGVFRLRYDLAAPGFPVAAYPTVGTPEIRCTK
;
A
#
# COMPACT_ATOMS: atom_id res chain seq x y z
N MET A 1 10.08 -27.44 20.11
CA MET A 1 10.64 -26.62 21.21
C MET A 1 9.72 -25.42 21.46
N LYS A 2 8.94 -25.42 22.54
CA LYS A 2 8.05 -24.32 22.93
C LYS A 2 8.83 -23.31 23.78
N ARG A 3 8.93 -22.05 23.36
CA ARG A 3 9.48 -20.96 24.19
C ARG A 3 8.36 -20.04 24.63
N THR A 4 8.04 -20.15 25.91
CA THR A 4 7.14 -19.28 26.66
C THR A 4 7.88 -17.97 26.96
N VAL A 5 7.34 -16.82 26.56
CA VAL A 5 7.87 -15.50 26.97
C VAL A 5 6.90 -14.87 27.96
N ARG A 6 7.41 -14.61 29.17
CA ARG A 6 6.69 -13.94 30.27
C ARG A 6 6.74 -12.42 30.06
N SER A 7 5.59 -11.78 30.11
CA SER A 7 5.47 -10.31 30.20
C SER A 7 5.71 -9.86 31.65
N VAL A 8 6.53 -8.84 31.85
CA VAL A 8 6.73 -8.15 33.12
C VAL A 8 6.07 -6.78 33.02
N THR A 9 5.10 -6.52 33.90
CA THR A 9 4.40 -5.24 34.03
C THR A 9 4.97 -4.52 35.25
N VAL A 10 5.50 -3.30 35.07
CA VAL A 10 5.95 -2.44 36.18
C VAL A 10 4.99 -1.25 36.25
N LEU A 11 4.24 -1.16 37.35
CA LEU A 11 3.51 0.04 37.75
C LEU A 11 4.45 0.95 38.56
N ALA A 12 4.54 2.22 38.20
CA ALA A 12 5.08 3.27 39.05
C ALA A 12 4.00 4.32 39.28
N ALA A 13 3.57 4.45 40.54
CA ALA A 13 2.66 5.48 41.00
C ALA A 13 3.49 6.61 41.65
N THR A 14 3.32 7.83 41.17
CA THR A 14 3.89 9.04 41.78
C THR A 14 2.77 9.97 42.21
N THR A 15 2.63 10.09 43.53
CA THR A 15 1.82 11.07 44.25
C THR A 15 2.52 12.43 44.28
N ALA A 16 1.82 13.49 43.86
CA ALA A 16 2.28 14.87 44.02
C ALA A 16 1.30 15.66 44.88
N THR A 17 1.84 16.27 45.93
CA THR A 17 1.20 17.14 46.93
C THR A 17 0.90 18.53 46.38
N LEU A 18 -0.31 19.04 46.64
CA LEU A 18 -0.77 20.39 46.32
C LEU A 18 -0.59 21.33 47.52
N VAL A 19 0.05 22.49 47.29
CA VAL A 19 0.11 23.63 48.21
C VAL A 19 -0.91 24.66 47.77
N ALA A 20 -1.83 25.03 48.66
CA ALA A 20 -2.87 26.03 48.41
C ALA A 20 -2.44 27.42 48.90
N VAL A 21 -2.53 28.42 48.02
CA VAL A 21 -2.34 29.85 48.34
C VAL A 21 -3.66 30.57 48.06
N PRO A 22 -4.21 31.38 48.99
CA PRO A 22 -5.42 32.14 48.72
C PRO A 22 -5.06 33.44 47.98
N LEU A 23 -5.53 33.58 46.73
CA LEU A 23 -5.55 34.86 46.01
C LEU A 23 -6.94 35.48 46.14
N VAL A 24 -7.01 36.67 46.74
CA VAL A 24 -8.20 37.52 46.76
C VAL A 24 -8.27 38.26 45.43
N ALA A 25 -9.24 37.91 44.59
CA ALA A 25 -9.50 38.58 43.31
C ALA A 25 -10.72 39.49 43.43
N THR A 26 -10.52 40.78 43.13
CA THR A 26 -11.56 41.80 43.01
C THR A 26 -12.38 41.56 41.74
N ALA A 27 -13.65 41.19 41.90
CA ALA A 27 -14.58 40.98 40.81
C ALA A 27 -15.01 42.32 40.19
N HIS A 28 -14.46 42.66 39.02
CA HIS A 28 -15.10 43.64 38.13
C HIS A 28 -16.12 42.91 37.27
N ALA A 29 -17.41 43.19 37.51
CA ALA A 29 -18.51 42.74 36.68
C ALA A 29 -18.48 43.47 35.33
N ALA A 30 -17.79 42.88 34.35
CA ALA A 30 -17.97 43.23 32.95
C ALA A 30 -19.08 42.35 32.38
N GLU A 31 -20.32 42.83 32.45
CA GLU A 31 -21.46 42.33 31.67
C GLU A 31 -21.26 42.67 30.19
N ALA A 32 -20.26 42.05 29.57
CA ALA A 32 -20.13 42.01 28.13
C ALA A 32 -21.14 40.96 27.65
N GLY A 33 -22.24 41.42 27.02
CA GLY A 33 -23.24 40.56 26.41
C GLY A 33 -22.56 39.43 25.64
N ALA A 34 -22.86 38.18 26.03
CA ALA A 34 -22.34 36.99 25.37
C ALA A 34 -22.83 37.00 23.93
N ALA A 35 -22.01 37.55 23.03
CA ALA A 35 -22.26 37.52 21.60
C ALA A 35 -22.49 36.06 21.22
N ASP A 36 -23.70 35.77 20.75
CA ASP A 36 -24.17 34.44 20.41
C ASP A 36 -23.22 33.87 19.35
N ARG A 37 -22.26 33.03 19.79
CA ARG A 37 -21.20 32.53 18.90
C ARG A 37 -21.90 31.74 17.80
N ALA A 38 -21.68 32.17 16.56
CA ALA A 38 -22.15 31.46 15.38
C ALA A 38 -21.85 29.95 15.54
N ARG A 39 -22.91 29.14 15.56
CA ARG A 39 -22.77 27.69 15.73
C ARG A 39 -21.98 27.13 14.55
N ASP A 40 -21.11 26.14 14.78
CA ASP A 40 -20.39 25.46 13.70
C ASP A 40 -21.20 24.28 13.13
N TYR A 41 -20.98 23.96 11.85
CA TYR A 41 -21.49 22.70 11.29
C TYR A 41 -20.83 21.49 11.96
N THR A 42 -21.64 20.48 12.30
CA THR A 42 -21.16 19.13 12.64
C THR A 42 -21.15 18.26 11.39
N VAL A 43 -19.99 17.71 11.04
CA VAL A 43 -19.81 16.86 9.85
C VAL A 43 -19.40 15.46 10.30
N SER A 44 -20.16 14.45 9.91
CA SER A 44 -19.79 13.03 10.07
C SER A 44 -19.30 12.48 8.75
N ALA A 45 -18.34 11.56 8.76
CA ALA A 45 -17.80 10.91 7.57
C ALA A 45 -17.42 9.45 7.89
N ARG A 46 -17.59 8.56 6.91
CA ARG A 46 -17.21 7.13 6.96
C ARG A 46 -16.70 6.67 5.59
N LEU A 47 -15.64 5.88 5.60
CA LEU A 47 -15.08 5.23 4.41
C LEU A 47 -15.86 3.97 4.05
N ASN A 48 -15.88 3.60 2.77
CA ASN A 48 -16.26 2.25 2.34
C ASN A 48 -15.12 1.23 2.50
N LYS A 49 -13.87 1.66 2.31
CA LYS A 49 -12.64 0.86 2.37
C LYS A 49 -11.52 1.69 2.99
N SER A 50 -10.74 1.08 3.88
CA SER A 50 -9.50 1.65 4.42
C SER A 50 -8.24 1.16 3.71
N VAL A 51 -8.36 0.15 2.85
CA VAL A 51 -7.27 -0.37 2.01
C VAL A 51 -7.75 -0.42 0.57
N VAL A 52 -6.98 0.15 -0.35
CA VAL A 52 -7.34 0.26 -1.77
C VAL A 52 -6.11 0.09 -2.67
N THR A 53 -6.32 -0.38 -3.91
CA THR A 53 -5.27 -0.42 -4.95
C THR A 53 -5.46 0.70 -5.98
N VAL A 54 -4.38 1.39 -6.36
CA VAL A 54 -4.35 2.35 -7.47
C VAL A 54 -4.88 1.70 -8.75
N GLY A 55 -5.77 2.39 -9.46
CA GLY A 55 -6.33 1.95 -10.74
C GLY A 55 -7.46 0.92 -10.65
N GLU A 56 -7.56 0.17 -9.54
CA GLU A 56 -8.58 -0.87 -9.35
C GLU A 56 -9.74 -0.39 -8.46
N ASP A 57 -9.45 0.43 -7.45
CA ASP A 57 -10.40 0.80 -6.40
C ASP A 57 -10.83 2.27 -6.43
N VAL A 58 -12.02 2.53 -5.87
CA VAL A 58 -12.54 3.88 -5.63
C VAL A 58 -12.87 4.04 -4.14
N VAL A 59 -12.27 5.06 -3.51
CA VAL A 59 -12.59 5.45 -2.14
C VAL A 59 -13.89 6.23 -2.15
N LYS A 60 -14.88 5.79 -1.38
CA LYS A 60 -16.19 6.43 -1.23
C LYS A 60 -16.32 6.92 0.21
N VAL A 61 -16.48 8.23 0.37
CA VAL A 61 -16.68 8.87 1.67
C VAL A 61 -18.13 9.30 1.81
N ARG A 62 -18.86 8.68 2.75
CA ARG A 62 -20.28 8.96 3.03
C ARG A 62 -20.41 9.67 4.35
N GLY A 63 -21.39 10.55 4.47
CA GLY A 63 -21.59 11.27 5.72
C GLY A 63 -22.84 12.13 5.77
N LYS A 64 -22.97 12.86 6.88
CA LYS A 64 -24.07 13.80 7.16
C LYS A 64 -23.55 15.11 7.72
N VAL A 65 -24.23 16.21 7.39
CA VAL A 65 -24.00 17.55 7.94
C VAL A 65 -25.19 17.97 8.82
N LYS A 66 -24.89 18.53 10.00
CA LYS A 66 -25.88 19.11 10.93
C LYS A 66 -25.47 20.54 11.30
N PRO A 67 -26.41 21.51 11.33
CA PRO A 67 -27.77 21.40 10.78
C PRO A 67 -27.76 21.12 9.27
N ARG A 68 -28.92 20.72 8.72
CA ARG A 68 -29.01 20.31 7.32
C ARG A 68 -28.77 21.51 6.41
N ALA A 69 -27.79 21.39 5.51
CA ALA A 69 -27.41 22.45 4.57
C ALA A 69 -27.62 21.99 3.12
N ALA A 70 -28.87 21.63 2.79
CA ALA A 70 -29.22 21.05 1.49
C ALA A 70 -28.81 21.96 0.32
N GLY A 71 -28.29 21.38 -0.76
CA GLY A 71 -27.82 22.09 -1.95
C GLY A 71 -26.42 22.70 -1.81
N GLN A 72 -25.93 22.91 -0.59
CA GLN A 72 -24.60 23.44 -0.34
C GLN A 72 -23.51 22.39 -0.58
N LYS A 73 -22.28 22.87 -0.80
CA LYS A 73 -21.12 22.01 -1.07
C LYS A 73 -20.44 21.53 0.22
N VAL A 74 -19.95 20.31 0.16
CA VAL A 74 -18.90 19.77 1.03
C VAL A 74 -17.68 19.44 0.18
N GLU A 75 -16.50 19.55 0.78
CA GLU A 75 -15.23 19.28 0.13
C GLU A 75 -14.54 18.10 0.79
N LEU A 76 -14.07 17.15 -0.02
CA LEU A 76 -13.12 16.14 0.40
C LEU A 76 -11.73 16.76 0.36
N GLN A 77 -11.07 16.83 1.50
CA GLN A 77 -9.67 17.19 1.59
C GLN A 77 -8.85 15.95 1.89
N GLN A 78 -7.67 15.85 1.27
CA GLN A 78 -6.70 14.80 1.51
C GLN A 78 -5.34 15.37 1.86
N ARG A 79 -4.53 14.59 2.56
CA ARG A 79 -3.09 14.80 2.68
C ARG A 79 -2.39 13.44 2.70
N LEU A 80 -1.16 13.40 2.20
CA LEU A 80 -0.30 12.23 2.31
C LEU A 80 0.28 12.17 3.72
N ASP A 81 0.67 10.99 4.17
CA ASP A 81 1.38 10.84 5.44
C ASP A 81 2.63 11.75 5.51
N GLY A 82 2.88 12.32 6.68
CA GLY A 82 3.90 13.34 6.91
C GLY A 82 3.62 14.73 6.31
N ALA A 83 2.65 14.89 5.41
CA ALA A 83 2.35 16.19 4.80
C ALA A 83 1.57 17.09 5.78
N ARG A 84 2.02 18.35 5.94
CA ARG A 84 1.36 19.30 6.85
C ARG A 84 0.10 19.96 6.26
N ARG A 85 -0.02 20.01 4.93
CA ARG A 85 -1.06 20.77 4.24
C ARG A 85 -2.15 19.84 3.68
N TRP A 86 -3.40 20.17 3.97
CA TRP A 86 -4.57 19.57 3.36
C TRP A 86 -4.80 20.14 1.96
N ARG A 87 -5.10 19.28 0.99
CA ARG A 87 -5.43 19.66 -0.39
C ARG A 87 -6.85 19.21 -0.76
N PRO A 88 -7.63 20.01 -1.48
CA PRO A 88 -8.92 19.56 -1.99
C PRO A 88 -8.72 18.42 -3.00
N SER A 89 -9.61 17.44 -2.97
CA SER A 89 -9.58 16.24 -3.83
C SER A 89 -10.91 15.97 -4.52
N GLY A 90 -12.01 16.51 -3.98
CA GLY A 90 -13.33 16.40 -4.58
C GLY A 90 -14.34 17.26 -3.86
N SER A 91 -15.53 17.41 -4.44
CA SER A 91 -16.65 18.09 -3.80
C SER A 91 -17.97 17.42 -4.16
N ALA A 92 -18.98 17.59 -3.32
CA ALA A 92 -20.32 17.08 -3.54
C ALA A 92 -21.36 18.04 -2.95
N LYS A 93 -22.57 18.02 -3.48
CA LYS A 93 -23.71 18.72 -2.89
C LYS A 93 -24.36 17.88 -1.79
N ILE A 94 -24.79 18.55 -0.73
CA ILE A 94 -25.56 17.93 0.35
C ILE A 94 -27.00 17.72 -0.12
N LYS A 95 -27.54 16.51 0.08
CA LYS A 95 -28.93 16.17 -0.22
C LYS A 95 -29.89 16.83 0.79
N LYS A 96 -31.19 16.84 0.48
CA LYS A 96 -32.25 17.33 1.39
C LYS A 96 -32.22 16.64 2.78
N SER A 97 -31.77 15.39 2.85
CA SER A 97 -31.60 14.64 4.10
C SER A 97 -30.40 15.07 4.95
N GLY A 98 -29.54 15.96 4.45
CA GLY A 98 -28.26 16.31 5.06
C GLY A 98 -27.11 15.36 4.69
N GLU A 99 -27.37 14.34 3.86
CA GLU A 99 -26.38 13.35 3.43
C GLU A 99 -25.54 13.80 2.24
N TYR A 100 -24.32 13.27 2.14
CA TYR A 100 -23.45 13.46 0.99
C TYR A 100 -22.68 12.17 0.66
N LEU A 101 -22.15 12.11 -0.57
CA LEU A 101 -21.25 11.07 -1.06
C LEU A 101 -20.13 11.74 -1.86
N LEU A 102 -18.90 11.57 -1.41
CA LEU A 102 -17.68 11.99 -2.09
C LEU A 102 -16.96 10.74 -2.62
N GLN A 103 -16.21 10.89 -3.71
CA GLN A 103 -15.41 9.82 -4.29
C GLN A 103 -13.99 10.33 -4.57
N ASP A 104 -13.00 9.46 -4.38
CA ASP A 104 -11.61 9.70 -4.76
C ASP A 104 -11.03 8.46 -5.43
N LYS A 105 -10.18 8.69 -6.43
CA LYS A 105 -9.44 7.65 -7.17
C LYS A 105 -7.94 7.89 -6.94
N PRO A 106 -7.34 7.25 -5.92
CA PRO A 106 -5.92 7.41 -5.66
C PRO A 106 -5.06 7.05 -6.87
N SER A 107 -4.15 7.94 -7.23
CA SER A 107 -3.19 7.75 -8.33
C SER A 107 -1.78 7.36 -7.90
N VAL A 108 -1.51 7.38 -6.58
CA VAL A 108 -0.18 7.13 -5.99
C VAL A 108 -0.35 6.33 -4.71
N SER A 109 0.50 5.32 -4.50
CA SER A 109 0.58 4.51 -3.28
C SER A 109 1.06 5.31 -2.06
N GLY A 110 0.80 4.77 -0.87
CA GLY A 110 1.14 5.35 0.43
C GLY A 110 -0.09 5.55 1.32
N THR A 111 0.15 5.90 2.58
CA THR A 111 -0.92 6.24 3.52
C THR A 111 -1.46 7.65 3.25
N ARG A 112 -2.79 7.75 3.21
CA ARG A 112 -3.53 8.99 3.00
C ARG A 112 -4.47 9.24 4.14
N GLU A 113 -4.59 10.50 4.53
CA GLU A 113 -5.60 10.95 5.46
C GLU A 113 -6.62 11.80 4.71
N TYR A 114 -7.90 11.53 4.96
CA TYR A 114 -9.04 12.25 4.42
C TYR A 114 -9.80 12.96 5.53
N ARG A 115 -10.40 14.10 5.18
CA ARG A 115 -11.43 14.74 5.98
C ARG A 115 -12.44 15.41 5.07
N VAL A 116 -13.67 15.55 5.56
CA VAL A 116 -14.71 16.30 4.87
C VAL A 116 -14.88 17.65 5.55
N VAL A 117 -14.85 18.71 4.76
CA VAL A 117 -15.04 20.08 5.23
C VAL A 117 -16.35 20.63 4.68
N LYS A 118 -17.17 21.19 5.57
CA LYS A 118 -18.30 22.04 5.21
C LYS A 118 -17.90 23.49 5.47
N PRO A 119 -17.67 24.32 4.43
CA PRO A 119 -17.40 25.74 4.61
C PRO A 119 -18.53 26.45 5.37
N ALA A 120 -18.19 27.57 6.01
CA ALA A 120 -19.17 28.43 6.68
C ALA A 120 -20.21 28.95 5.67
N ALA A 121 -21.48 29.03 6.08
CA ALA A 121 -22.60 29.50 5.27
C ALA A 121 -23.81 29.77 6.17
N ASP A 122 -24.68 30.70 5.77
CA ASP A 122 -25.94 31.04 6.46
C ASP A 122 -25.77 31.37 7.95
N GLY A 123 -24.71 32.11 8.28
CA GLY A 123 -24.39 32.47 9.68
C GLY A 123 -23.91 31.30 10.54
N ILE A 124 -23.68 30.11 9.95
CA ILE A 124 -23.13 28.93 10.63
C ILE A 124 -21.66 28.78 10.24
N GLY A 125 -20.81 28.63 11.24
CA GLY A 125 -19.37 28.48 11.09
C GLY A 125 -18.97 27.12 10.48
N LYS A 126 -17.70 27.01 10.10
CA LYS A 126 -17.16 25.88 9.33
C LYS A 126 -17.18 24.59 10.15
N GLY A 127 -17.57 23.48 9.53
CA GLY A 127 -17.53 22.14 10.12
C GLY A 127 -16.49 21.22 9.47
N MET A 128 -15.92 20.32 10.27
CA MET A 128 -14.96 19.31 9.79
C MET A 128 -15.30 17.93 10.37
N SER A 129 -15.11 16.88 9.57
CA SER A 129 -15.18 15.50 10.07
C SER A 129 -13.93 15.12 10.86
N LYS A 130 -14.00 13.98 11.57
CA LYS A 130 -12.80 13.25 11.99
C LYS A 130 -11.93 12.92 10.78
N THR A 131 -10.63 12.79 11.01
CA THR A 131 -9.69 12.26 10.03
C THR A 131 -9.97 10.78 9.79
N LEU A 132 -9.88 10.37 8.52
CA LEU A 132 -10.07 9.01 8.06
C LEU A 132 -8.80 8.55 7.36
N GLU A 133 -8.21 7.45 7.79
CA GLU A 133 -6.98 6.92 7.21
C GLU A 133 -7.29 5.87 6.13
N VAL A 134 -6.52 5.91 5.03
CA VAL A 134 -6.58 4.93 3.94
C VAL A 134 -5.16 4.56 3.53
N THR A 135 -4.85 3.27 3.53
CA THR A 135 -3.61 2.73 2.95
C THR A 135 -3.83 2.44 1.47
N VAL A 136 -3.06 3.10 0.62
CA VAL A 136 -3.12 2.90 -0.83
C VAL A 136 -1.94 2.04 -1.29
N TYR A 137 -2.23 0.93 -1.94
CA TYR A 137 -1.26 0.05 -2.60
C TYR A 137 -1.20 0.34 -4.09
N ALA A 138 -0.08 0.05 -4.74
CA ALA A 138 0.05 0.04 -6.19
C ALA A 138 0.81 -1.23 -6.63
N TRP A 139 0.48 -1.73 -7.82
CA TRP A 139 1.29 -2.73 -8.49
C TRP A 139 2.52 -2.05 -9.10
N GLU A 140 3.70 -2.60 -8.81
CA GLU A 140 4.99 -2.14 -9.31
C GLU A 140 5.72 -3.31 -9.98
N ARG A 141 6.41 -3.04 -11.09
CA ARG A 141 7.26 -4.04 -11.76
C ARG A 141 8.45 -4.36 -10.86
N LEU A 142 8.55 -5.60 -10.38
CA LEU A 142 9.62 -6.03 -9.47
C LEU A 142 10.99 -5.90 -10.13
N ALA A 143 11.13 -6.34 -11.39
CA ALA A 143 12.41 -6.27 -12.10
C ALA A 143 12.91 -4.85 -12.40
N ALA A 144 12.02 -3.84 -12.31
CA ALA A 144 12.38 -2.43 -12.48
C ALA A 144 12.91 -1.80 -11.18
N ARG A 145 12.78 -2.48 -10.03
CA ARG A 145 13.30 -2.00 -8.74
C ARG A 145 14.80 -2.29 -8.66
N THR A 146 15.50 -1.50 -7.86
CA THR A 146 16.89 -1.77 -7.51
C THR A 146 17.00 -3.15 -6.85
N PRO A 147 17.71 -4.11 -7.44
CA PRO A 147 17.92 -5.41 -6.84
C PRO A 147 18.90 -5.31 -5.66
N GLY A 148 18.86 -6.30 -4.77
CA GLY A 148 19.91 -6.59 -3.80
C GLY A 148 21.05 -7.36 -4.44
N VAL A 149 21.50 -8.43 -3.78
CA VAL A 149 22.52 -9.33 -4.34
C VAL A 149 21.91 -10.17 -5.45
N TYR A 150 22.64 -10.34 -6.55
CA TYR A 150 22.25 -11.22 -7.65
C TYR A 150 23.49 -11.80 -8.32
N ASP A 151 23.32 -12.93 -8.99
CA ASP A 151 24.36 -13.58 -9.79
C ASP A 151 23.74 -14.29 -10.99
N ASN A 152 24.43 -14.25 -12.13
CA ASN A 152 24.06 -14.94 -13.37
C ASN A 152 22.57 -14.81 -13.77
N VAL A 153 22.01 -13.61 -13.71
CA VAL A 153 20.64 -13.31 -14.16
C VAL A 153 20.61 -12.02 -14.98
N GLY A 154 19.80 -12.03 -16.04
CA GLY A 154 19.39 -10.82 -16.76
C GLY A 154 18.17 -10.21 -16.07
N LEU A 155 18.28 -8.94 -15.69
CA LEU A 155 17.21 -8.18 -15.05
C LEU A 155 16.62 -7.16 -16.02
N ASN A 156 15.33 -6.86 -15.85
CA ASN A 156 14.62 -5.87 -16.67
C ASN A 156 14.75 -6.15 -18.18
N THR A 157 14.64 -7.41 -18.56
CA THR A 157 14.76 -7.86 -19.94
C THR A 157 13.38 -8.04 -20.57
N ASP A 158 13.30 -7.88 -21.89
CA ASP A 158 12.12 -8.27 -22.65
C ASP A 158 12.34 -9.71 -23.13
N VAL A 159 11.48 -10.62 -22.69
CA VAL A 159 11.61 -12.04 -23.00
C VAL A 159 10.36 -12.53 -23.73
N ALA A 160 10.54 -13.32 -24.79
CA ALA A 160 9.45 -14.00 -25.47
C ALA A 160 9.11 -15.31 -24.75
N ILE A 161 7.83 -15.50 -24.43
CA ILE A 161 7.27 -16.75 -23.88
C ILE A 161 6.00 -17.05 -24.67
N GLY A 162 5.95 -18.20 -25.36
CA GLY A 162 4.79 -18.60 -26.17
C GLY A 162 4.46 -17.58 -27.26
N ALA A 163 5.49 -17.05 -27.93
CA ALA A 163 5.42 -15.99 -28.95
C ALA A 163 4.83 -14.65 -28.47
N ARG A 164 4.77 -14.41 -27.14
CA ARG A 164 4.35 -13.14 -26.55
C ARG A 164 5.50 -12.48 -25.81
N SER A 165 5.61 -11.16 -25.90
CA SER A 165 6.63 -10.40 -25.18
C SER A 165 6.20 -10.14 -23.74
N TYR A 166 7.10 -10.45 -22.81
CA TYR A 166 6.98 -10.17 -21.38
C TYR A 166 8.07 -9.16 -21.00
N PRO A 167 7.74 -7.86 -20.91
CA PRO A 167 8.71 -6.86 -20.50
C PRO A 167 9.02 -6.97 -19.01
N TYR A 168 10.10 -6.33 -18.55
CA TYR A 168 10.50 -6.34 -17.13
C TYR A 168 10.67 -7.75 -16.57
N SER A 169 11.23 -8.67 -17.35
CA SER A 169 11.43 -10.07 -16.96
C SER A 169 12.79 -10.30 -16.32
N ILE A 170 12.86 -11.36 -15.50
CA ILE A 170 14.09 -11.88 -14.90
C ILE A 170 14.37 -13.22 -15.58
N THR A 171 15.52 -13.36 -16.21
CA THR A 171 15.91 -14.61 -16.88
C THR A 171 17.29 -15.03 -16.39
N ILE A 172 17.60 -16.32 -16.42
CA ILE A 172 18.98 -16.75 -16.17
C ILE A 172 19.91 -16.18 -17.26
N GLY A 173 21.15 -15.86 -16.89
CA GLY A 173 22.21 -15.57 -17.85
C GLY A 173 22.53 -16.78 -18.74
N MET A 174 23.47 -16.63 -19.67
CA MET A 174 23.83 -17.75 -20.55
C MET A 174 24.26 -18.98 -19.73
N PRO A 175 23.56 -20.12 -19.85
CA PRO A 175 23.97 -21.33 -19.14
C PRO A 175 25.37 -21.74 -19.62
N SER A 176 26.21 -22.24 -18.71
CA SER A 176 27.53 -22.74 -19.05
C SER A 176 27.47 -24.22 -19.45
N ALA A 177 28.58 -24.78 -19.97
CA ALA A 177 28.70 -26.23 -20.24
C ALA A 177 28.30 -27.11 -19.05
N LYS A 178 28.46 -26.61 -17.81
CA LYS A 178 28.16 -27.34 -16.58
C LYS A 178 26.76 -27.12 -16.03
N GLY A 179 25.91 -26.38 -16.75
CA GLY A 179 24.65 -25.87 -16.22
C GLY A 179 24.74 -24.41 -15.83
N GLY A 180 23.58 -23.85 -15.52
CA GLY A 180 23.47 -22.49 -15.02
C GLY A 180 22.59 -22.49 -13.78
N SER A 181 23.06 -21.87 -12.71
CA SER A 181 22.20 -21.33 -11.67
C SER A 181 22.34 -19.82 -11.67
N GLY A 182 21.26 -19.12 -11.35
CA GLY A 182 21.26 -17.68 -11.15
C GLY A 182 20.29 -17.31 -10.05
N TYR A 183 20.51 -16.16 -9.41
CA TYR A 183 19.58 -15.67 -8.40
C TYR A 183 19.51 -14.16 -8.39
N VAL A 184 18.43 -13.62 -7.84
CA VAL A 184 18.28 -12.19 -7.52
C VAL A 184 17.45 -12.01 -6.27
N GLU A 185 17.88 -11.10 -5.39
CA GLU A 185 17.17 -10.72 -4.18
C GLU A 185 16.56 -9.32 -4.28
N TYR A 186 15.46 -9.09 -3.57
CA TYR A 186 14.81 -7.80 -3.41
C TYR A 186 14.44 -7.58 -1.94
N THR A 187 14.75 -6.40 -1.42
CA THR A 187 14.28 -5.96 -0.10
C THR A 187 12.93 -5.24 -0.26
N LEU A 188 11.89 -5.81 0.34
CA LEU A 188 10.51 -5.32 0.26
C LEU A 188 10.10 -4.46 1.46
N GLY A 189 10.86 -4.52 2.56
CA GLY A 189 10.62 -3.70 3.74
C GLY A 189 9.28 -3.95 4.44
N ARG A 190 8.62 -5.09 4.18
CA ARG A 190 7.27 -5.42 4.70
C ARG A 190 6.15 -4.50 4.23
N LEU A 191 6.39 -3.76 3.14
CA LEU A 191 5.42 -2.81 2.57
C LEU A 191 4.55 -3.44 1.48
N CYS A 192 4.83 -4.69 1.10
CA CYS A 192 4.16 -5.37 0.01
C CYS A 192 3.23 -6.47 0.53
N THR A 193 2.14 -6.75 -0.18
CA THR A 193 1.12 -7.72 0.26
C THR A 193 0.90 -8.86 -0.73
N SER A 194 1.23 -8.66 -2.00
CA SER A 194 1.00 -9.67 -3.04
C SER A 194 2.05 -9.57 -4.14
N LEU A 195 2.40 -10.71 -4.72
CA LEU A 195 3.25 -10.88 -5.89
C LEU A 195 2.40 -11.60 -6.94
N ARG A 196 2.38 -11.08 -8.17
CA ARG A 196 1.88 -11.81 -9.34
C ARG A 196 3.01 -11.98 -10.35
N THR A 197 3.11 -13.15 -10.96
CA THR A 197 4.19 -13.45 -11.89
C THR A 197 3.85 -14.62 -12.81
N THR A 198 4.62 -14.75 -13.90
CA THR A 198 4.56 -15.88 -14.83
C THR A 198 5.89 -16.62 -14.78
N TYR A 199 5.88 -17.94 -14.65
CA TYR A 199 7.07 -18.79 -14.76
C TYR A 199 7.01 -19.58 -16.05
N ALA A 200 8.11 -19.58 -16.81
CA ALA A 200 8.23 -20.34 -18.04
C ALA A 200 9.70 -20.59 -18.40
N LEU A 201 9.94 -21.45 -19.38
CA LEU A 201 11.17 -21.35 -20.18
C LEU A 201 10.91 -20.33 -21.30
N SER A 202 11.89 -19.46 -21.59
CA SER A 202 11.74 -18.54 -22.73
C SER A 202 11.76 -19.29 -24.06
N ASP A 203 11.27 -18.64 -25.11
CA ASP A 203 11.25 -19.15 -26.49
C ASP A 203 12.67 -19.33 -27.08
N TYR A 204 13.72 -18.82 -26.41
CA TYR A 204 15.12 -19.09 -26.76
C TYR A 204 15.61 -20.46 -26.27
N SER A 205 14.82 -21.17 -25.46
CA SER A 205 15.20 -22.49 -24.94
C SER A 205 15.11 -23.56 -26.03
N PHE A 206 16.05 -24.51 -26.01
CA PHE A 206 16.08 -25.62 -26.94
C PHE A 206 14.89 -26.56 -26.70
N SER A 207 14.37 -27.17 -27.76
CA SER A 207 13.34 -28.20 -27.63
C SER A 207 13.83 -29.36 -26.76
N GLY A 208 12.98 -29.83 -25.84
CA GLY A 208 13.35 -30.86 -24.86
C GLY A 208 14.12 -30.35 -23.64
N SER A 209 14.44 -29.05 -23.56
CA SER A 209 15.01 -28.44 -22.35
C SER A 209 14.03 -28.48 -21.18
N SER A 210 14.61 -28.53 -19.97
CA SER A 210 13.92 -28.37 -18.70
C SER A 210 14.63 -27.33 -17.83
N GLY A 211 13.98 -26.82 -16.81
CA GLY A 211 14.61 -25.99 -15.79
C GLY A 211 13.71 -25.80 -14.59
N SER A 212 14.05 -24.90 -13.69
CA SER A 212 13.21 -24.60 -12.53
C SER A 212 13.35 -23.16 -12.06
N VAL A 213 12.29 -22.66 -11.42
CA VAL A 213 12.31 -21.42 -10.66
C VAL A 213 11.87 -21.72 -9.23
N THR A 214 12.61 -21.22 -8.25
CA THR A 214 12.23 -21.22 -6.83
C THR A 214 12.02 -19.79 -6.35
N LEU A 215 10.88 -19.51 -5.72
CA LEU A 215 10.64 -18.28 -4.96
C LEU A 215 10.94 -18.55 -3.50
N VAL A 216 11.84 -17.76 -2.93
CA VAL A 216 12.23 -17.82 -1.52
C VAL A 216 11.81 -16.52 -0.84
N LEU A 217 11.05 -16.62 0.25
CA LEU A 217 10.60 -15.49 1.06
C LEU A 217 11.24 -15.59 2.44
N ASP A 218 12.00 -14.57 2.84
CA ASP A 218 12.72 -14.55 4.13
C ASP A 218 13.52 -15.84 4.41
N ASN A 219 14.24 -16.33 3.40
CA ASN A 219 15.02 -17.60 3.40
C ASN A 219 14.18 -18.89 3.50
N VAL A 220 12.86 -18.81 3.32
CA VAL A 220 11.97 -19.97 3.25
C VAL A 220 11.55 -20.19 1.79
N PRO A 221 11.89 -21.32 1.16
CA PRO A 221 11.37 -21.67 -0.15
C PRO A 221 9.84 -21.82 -0.09
N THR A 222 9.13 -20.97 -0.83
CA THR A 222 7.66 -20.89 -0.81
C THR A 222 7.03 -21.46 -2.08
N VAL A 223 7.70 -21.29 -3.23
CA VAL A 223 7.24 -21.84 -4.51
C VAL A 223 8.41 -22.51 -5.20
N HIS A 224 8.20 -23.70 -5.74
CA HIS A 224 9.16 -24.39 -6.60
C HIS A 224 8.43 -24.89 -7.84
N VAL A 225 8.82 -24.39 -9.01
CA VAL A 225 8.17 -24.69 -10.29
C VAL A 225 9.18 -25.38 -11.20
N PRO A 226 9.07 -26.71 -11.42
CA PRO A 226 9.75 -27.35 -12.53
C PRO A 226 9.11 -26.90 -13.85
N LEU A 227 9.94 -26.67 -14.85
CA LEU A 227 9.55 -26.08 -16.12
C LEU A 227 10.07 -26.93 -17.29
N VAL A 228 9.25 -27.04 -18.32
CA VAL A 228 9.60 -27.60 -19.64
C VAL A 228 9.20 -26.63 -20.74
N VAL A 229 9.72 -26.80 -21.96
CA VAL A 229 9.38 -25.93 -23.11
C VAL A 229 7.88 -25.95 -23.39
N GLY A 230 7.31 -24.76 -23.62
CA GLY A 230 5.88 -24.56 -23.89
C GLY A 230 5.00 -24.47 -22.63
N GLN A 231 5.55 -24.73 -21.43
CA GLN A 231 4.82 -24.57 -20.18
C GLN A 231 4.83 -23.09 -19.74
N VAL A 232 3.64 -22.58 -19.40
CA VAL A 232 3.44 -21.26 -18.81
C VAL A 232 2.67 -21.42 -17.51
N VAL A 233 3.25 -20.96 -16.40
CA VAL A 233 2.65 -21.07 -15.06
C VAL A 233 2.44 -19.67 -14.48
N GLU A 234 1.19 -19.22 -14.42
CA GLU A 234 0.84 -18.00 -13.70
C GLU A 234 0.71 -18.29 -12.19
N SER A 235 1.23 -17.39 -11.36
CA SER A 235 1.18 -17.53 -9.91
C SER A 235 0.88 -16.22 -9.21
N THR A 236 0.11 -16.28 -8.13
CA THR A 236 -0.06 -15.20 -7.16
C THR A 236 0.36 -15.69 -5.78
N THR A 237 1.25 -14.96 -5.12
CA THR A 237 1.83 -15.32 -3.82
C THR A 237 1.61 -14.17 -2.83
N SER A 238 1.18 -14.49 -1.61
CA SER A 238 1.12 -13.50 -0.53
C SER A 238 2.52 -13.04 -0.14
N LEU A 239 2.67 -11.73 0.10
CA LEU A 239 3.90 -11.10 0.60
C LEU A 239 3.70 -10.44 1.98
N GLU A 240 2.60 -10.73 2.67
CA GLU A 240 2.31 -10.13 3.97
C GLU A 240 3.45 -10.36 4.97
N GLY A 241 4.00 -9.26 5.50
CA GLY A 241 5.08 -9.30 6.48
C GLY A 241 6.45 -9.70 5.92
N VAL A 242 6.56 -9.98 4.61
CA VAL A 242 7.82 -10.40 3.97
C VAL A 242 8.81 -9.25 3.91
N PHE A 243 10.03 -9.48 4.40
CA PHE A 243 11.11 -8.50 4.32
C PHE A 243 11.97 -8.67 3.07
N ARG A 244 12.30 -9.90 2.71
CA ARG A 244 13.15 -10.26 1.56
C ARG A 244 12.45 -11.27 0.66
N LEU A 245 12.56 -11.02 -0.64
CA LEU A 245 12.16 -11.94 -1.70
C LEU A 245 13.41 -12.32 -2.50
N ARG A 246 13.54 -13.59 -2.89
CA ARG A 246 14.59 -14.07 -3.77
C ARG A 246 14.01 -15.01 -4.82
N TYR A 247 14.52 -14.90 -6.03
CA TYR A 247 14.34 -15.93 -7.05
C TYR A 247 15.64 -16.71 -7.21
N ASP A 248 15.54 -18.04 -7.24
CA ASP A 248 16.60 -18.94 -7.68
C ASP A 248 16.16 -19.61 -8.97
N LEU A 249 16.97 -19.50 -10.02
CA LEU A 249 16.72 -20.04 -11.35
C LEU A 249 17.78 -21.10 -11.63
N ALA A 250 17.38 -22.25 -12.15
CA ALA A 250 18.29 -23.33 -12.47
C ALA A 250 17.96 -23.97 -13.82
N ALA A 251 19.01 -24.22 -14.60
CA ALA A 251 18.97 -24.87 -15.89
C ALA A 251 20.01 -26.01 -15.94
N PRO A 252 19.72 -27.13 -16.63
CA PRO A 252 20.70 -28.16 -16.90
C PRO A 252 21.84 -27.61 -17.77
N GLY A 253 22.98 -28.30 -17.77
CA GLY A 253 24.08 -28.00 -18.68
C GLY A 253 23.78 -28.30 -20.13
N PHE A 254 24.69 -27.87 -21.00
CA PHE A 254 24.69 -28.24 -22.41
C PHE A 254 24.68 -29.78 -22.59
N PRO A 255 24.11 -30.30 -23.69
CA PRO A 255 23.80 -29.59 -24.94
C PRO A 255 22.44 -28.90 -25.03
N VAL A 256 21.54 -29.06 -24.04
CA VAL A 256 20.15 -28.59 -24.12
C VAL A 256 19.99 -27.32 -23.29
N ALA A 257 20.29 -26.16 -23.89
CA ALA A 257 20.23 -24.89 -23.16
C ALA A 257 18.78 -24.53 -22.80
N ALA A 258 18.56 -24.22 -21.52
CA ALA A 258 17.27 -23.78 -20.99
C ALA A 258 17.41 -22.39 -20.39
N TYR A 259 16.39 -21.55 -20.59
CA TYR A 259 16.35 -20.20 -20.03
C TYR A 259 15.10 -20.03 -19.17
N PRO A 260 15.10 -20.57 -17.92
CA PRO A 260 14.06 -20.28 -16.96
C PRO A 260 13.90 -18.77 -16.81
N THR A 261 12.65 -18.34 -16.85
CA THR A 261 12.28 -16.93 -16.85
C THR A 261 11.12 -16.70 -15.89
N VAL A 262 11.23 -15.62 -15.13
CA VAL A 262 10.16 -15.00 -14.37
C VAL A 262 9.65 -13.83 -15.20
N GLY A 263 8.55 -14.07 -15.91
CA GLY A 263 7.87 -13.14 -16.79
C GLY A 263 7.15 -12.04 -16.01
N THR A 264 7.53 -10.80 -16.28
CA THR A 264 6.88 -9.57 -15.80
C THR A 264 6.40 -9.62 -14.34
N PRO A 265 7.25 -9.97 -13.36
CA PRO A 265 6.84 -10.02 -11.96
C PRO A 265 6.39 -8.64 -11.46
N GLU A 266 5.25 -8.60 -10.79
CA GLU A 266 4.69 -7.40 -10.18
C GLU A 266 4.42 -7.63 -8.70
N ILE A 267 4.76 -6.64 -7.88
CA ILE A 267 4.48 -6.63 -6.45
C ILE A 267 3.52 -5.51 -6.09
N ARG A 268 2.59 -5.79 -5.18
CA ARG A 268 1.60 -4.83 -4.68
C ARG A 268 2.10 -4.20 -3.39
N CYS A 269 2.59 -2.98 -3.45
CA CYS A 269 3.26 -2.30 -2.34
C CYS A 269 2.65 -0.95 -1.98
N THR A 270 2.87 -0.54 -0.73
CA THR A 270 2.65 0.81 -0.25
C THR A 270 3.99 1.51 0.03
N LYS A 271 3.96 2.75 0.53
CA LYS A 271 5.14 3.57 0.86
C LYS A 271 5.18 3.86 2.34
#